data_AF-A0A8C2STZ8-F1
#
_entry.id   AF-A0A8C2STZ8-F1
#
_cell.length_a   1.000
_cell.length_b   1.000
_cell.length_c   1.000
_cell.angle_alpha   90.00
_cell.angle_beta   90.00
_cell.angle_gamma   90.00
#
_symmetry.space_group_name_H-M   'P 1'
#
loop_
_entity.id
_entity.type
_entity.pdbx_description
1 polymer ?
#
loop_
_entity_poly.entity_id
_entity_poly.type
_entity_poly.pdbx_seq_one_letter_code
_entity_poly.pdbx_strand_id
1 'polypeptide(L)'
;MDHQPKFFENLSGSGKAIGVLTSGGDAQGMNAAVRAVVRMGIYVKAKVYFIYEGYQGMVDGGDNIVEVSWESVSSILQIGGTVIGSARCKAFRTRAGRLQAAYNLVRRGITNLCVIGGDGSLTGANLFREEWSGLLEELAQKGKIDEEAVKKYAYLNIVGMVGSIDNDFCGTDMTIGTDSALHRIIEVVDAIMTTAQSHQRTFVLEVMGRHCGYLALVSALACGADWVFIPEYPPEEGWEDTMCVKLSENRARKKRLNIIIVAEGAIDCHNKPITSEKVKDLVVQRLGFDTRVTILGHVQRGGTPSAFDRILASRMGVEAVLALLEGTPDTPACVVSLSGNQSVRLPLMECVQMTQAVQKAMDEGRFDDAVRLRGRSFENNLNTYKLLSQKKPDAELPKSNFNVAVLNVGAPAAGMNAAVRSAVRVGITEGHKMFAVIDGFEGFAKGKIKEINWGDVGGWTGQGGSILGTKRTLPGKFLEKIAEQMRTNNINALMVIGGFEGYESCLQIYEARSRFEEFCVPVCVVPATLSNNMPGSDLSMGGDTALNVIVEILL
;
A
#
# COMPACT_ATOMS: atom_id res chain seq x y z
N MET A 1 39.43 -20.04 -1.00
CA MET A 1 38.63 -19.10 -0.20
C MET A 1 38.13 -17.96 -1.08
N ASP A 2 37.02 -18.04 -1.81
CA ASP A 2 36.28 -19.15 -2.38
C ASP A 2 35.49 -18.52 -3.53
N HIS A 3 35.48 -19.17 -4.68
CA HIS A 3 34.60 -18.83 -5.79
C HIS A 3 33.15 -19.07 -5.35
N GLN A 4 32.55 -18.09 -4.67
CA GLN A 4 31.10 -17.98 -4.62
C GLN A 4 30.61 -17.62 -6.02
N PRO A 5 29.59 -18.31 -6.55
CA PRO A 5 29.01 -17.94 -7.83
C PRO A 5 28.53 -16.48 -7.74
N LYS A 6 29.01 -15.64 -8.65
CA LYS A 6 28.43 -14.30 -8.79
C LYS A 6 27.07 -14.47 -9.45
N PHE A 7 26.00 -14.09 -8.77
CA PHE A 7 24.65 -14.13 -9.33
C PHE A 7 24.48 -13.18 -10.53
N PHE A 8 25.38 -12.19 -10.67
CA PHE A 8 25.44 -11.27 -11.79
C PHE A 8 26.85 -11.34 -12.42
N GLU A 9 27.09 -12.31 -13.28
CA GLU A 9 28.44 -12.58 -13.83
C GLU A 9 28.97 -11.44 -14.72
N ASN A 10 28.08 -10.62 -15.30
CA ASN A 10 28.43 -9.61 -16.32
C ASN A 10 28.42 -8.14 -15.84
N LEU A 11 28.05 -7.86 -14.58
CA LEU A 11 27.94 -6.49 -14.07
C LEU A 11 29.03 -6.21 -13.03
N SER A 12 29.88 -5.20 -13.31
CA SER A 12 30.88 -4.70 -12.35
C SER A 12 30.84 -3.18 -12.26
N GLY A 13 30.78 -2.68 -11.03
CA GLY A 13 30.93 -1.27 -10.68
C GLY A 13 32.36 -0.89 -10.29
N SER A 14 33.37 -1.70 -10.62
CA SER A 14 34.77 -1.37 -10.30
C SER A 14 35.17 -0.03 -10.91
N GLY A 15 35.72 0.87 -10.10
CA GLY A 15 36.06 2.23 -10.51
C GLY A 15 34.88 3.22 -10.53
N LYS A 16 33.65 2.76 -10.24
CA LYS A 16 32.47 3.64 -10.08
C LYS A 16 32.23 3.95 -8.59
N ALA A 17 31.70 5.14 -8.33
CA ALA A 17 31.24 5.57 -7.02
C ALA A 17 29.74 5.92 -7.06
N ILE A 18 29.01 5.42 -6.06
CA ILE A 18 27.57 5.61 -5.86
C ILE A 18 27.36 6.44 -4.60
N GLY A 19 26.65 7.56 -4.70
CA GLY A 19 26.13 8.30 -3.56
C GLY A 19 24.69 7.90 -3.29
N VAL A 20 24.33 7.64 -2.03
CA VAL A 20 22.95 7.41 -1.60
C VAL A 20 22.54 8.47 -0.59
N LEU A 21 21.38 9.09 -0.81
CA LEU A 21 20.75 10.00 0.14
C LEU A 21 19.28 9.67 0.36
N THR A 22 18.79 10.03 1.55
CA THR A 22 17.36 10.12 1.85
C THR A 22 16.95 11.58 1.94
N SER A 23 15.86 11.95 1.28
CA SER A 23 15.38 13.33 1.27
C SER A 23 13.85 13.40 1.30
N GLY A 24 13.34 14.46 1.93
CA GLY A 24 11.89 14.68 2.07
C GLY A 24 11.38 14.24 3.44
N GLY A 25 10.07 13.99 3.54
CA GLY A 25 9.52 13.37 4.74
C GLY A 25 9.99 11.92 4.83
N ASP A 26 10.41 11.47 6.00
CA ASP A 26 10.86 10.11 6.22
C ASP A 26 9.70 9.11 6.11
N ALA A 27 10.04 7.88 5.76
CA ALA A 27 9.11 6.77 5.62
C ALA A 27 9.78 5.48 6.12
N GLN A 28 9.00 4.62 6.77
CA GLN A 28 9.49 3.35 7.28
C GLN A 28 9.93 2.46 6.10
N GLY A 29 11.16 1.95 6.17
CA GLY A 29 11.75 1.15 5.09
C GLY A 29 12.83 1.88 4.28
N MET A 30 13.00 3.20 4.46
CA MET A 30 14.14 3.93 3.86
C MET A 30 15.49 3.31 4.27
N ASN A 31 15.64 2.87 5.52
CA ASN A 31 16.85 2.16 5.96
C ASN A 31 17.07 0.83 5.25
N ALA A 32 15.99 0.09 4.92
CA ALA A 32 16.07 -1.14 4.15
C ALA A 32 16.54 -0.88 2.71
N ALA A 33 16.06 0.22 2.09
CA ALA A 33 16.52 0.68 0.79
C ALA A 33 18.01 1.08 0.80
N VAL A 34 18.41 1.94 1.75
CA VAL A 34 19.82 2.34 1.92
C VAL A 34 20.71 1.11 2.11
N ARG A 35 20.30 0.17 2.97
CA ARG A 35 21.02 -1.09 3.19
C ARG A 35 21.20 -1.87 1.89
N ALA A 36 20.15 -2.03 1.10
CA ALA A 36 20.20 -2.77 -0.15
C ALA A 36 21.13 -2.10 -1.17
N VAL A 37 21.07 -0.77 -1.31
CA VAL A 37 21.96 -0.01 -2.19
C VAL A 37 23.42 -0.19 -1.79
N VAL A 38 23.75 -0.07 -0.50
CA VAL A 38 25.13 -0.25 -0.01
C VAL A 38 25.62 -1.67 -0.23
N ARG A 39 24.85 -2.68 0.19
CA ARG A 39 25.25 -4.10 0.08
C ARG A 39 25.40 -4.50 -1.38
N MET A 40 24.46 -4.11 -2.24
CA MET A 40 24.52 -4.42 -3.67
C MET A 40 25.65 -3.67 -4.36
N GLY A 41 25.88 -2.39 -4.04
CA GLY A 41 27.00 -1.60 -4.56
C GLY A 41 28.37 -2.20 -4.23
N ILE A 42 28.58 -2.62 -2.98
CA ILE A 42 29.80 -3.31 -2.56
C ILE A 42 29.94 -4.67 -3.27
N TYR A 43 28.85 -5.43 -3.38
CA TYR A 43 28.83 -6.74 -4.05
C TYR A 43 29.30 -6.65 -5.51
N VAL A 44 28.84 -5.63 -6.25
CA VAL A 44 29.27 -5.36 -7.63
C VAL A 44 30.63 -4.64 -7.72
N LYS A 45 31.32 -4.43 -6.60
CA LYS A 45 32.62 -3.75 -6.45
C LYS A 45 32.63 -2.24 -6.73
N ALA A 46 31.48 -1.58 -6.61
CA ALA A 46 31.42 -0.12 -6.58
C ALA A 46 31.78 0.41 -5.19
N LYS A 47 32.31 1.63 -5.14
CA LYS A 47 32.38 2.39 -3.88
C LYS A 47 31.02 3.00 -3.59
N VAL A 48 30.58 2.95 -2.35
CA VAL A 48 29.30 3.55 -1.94
C VAL A 48 29.55 4.61 -0.87
N TYR A 49 28.84 5.73 -0.98
CA TYR A 49 28.92 6.86 -0.07
C TYR A 49 27.55 7.17 0.51
N PHE A 50 27.46 7.32 1.82
CA PHE A 50 26.34 8.03 2.44
C PHE A 50 26.46 9.51 2.18
N ILE A 51 25.32 10.14 1.95
CA ILE A 51 25.16 11.58 1.93
C ILE A 51 24.13 11.90 3.02
N TYR A 52 24.63 12.39 4.16
CA TYR A 52 23.82 12.71 5.33
C TYR A 52 22.90 13.91 5.08
N GLU A 53 21.78 13.97 5.81
CA GLU A 53 20.83 15.09 5.78
C GLU A 53 20.30 15.44 4.37
N GLY A 54 20.24 14.44 3.49
CA GLY A 54 19.71 14.60 2.14
C GLY A 54 20.49 15.60 1.28
N TYR A 55 19.76 16.47 0.58
CA TYR A 55 20.38 17.52 -0.23
C TYR A 55 21.20 18.52 0.59
N GLN A 56 20.91 18.67 1.90
CA GLN A 56 21.65 19.60 2.74
C GLN A 56 23.09 19.15 2.91
N GLY A 57 23.33 17.90 3.32
CA GLY A 57 24.70 17.38 3.43
C GLY A 57 25.40 17.22 2.08
N MET A 58 24.65 17.08 0.98
CA MET A 58 25.24 17.14 -0.37
C MET A 58 25.83 18.53 -0.68
N VAL A 59 25.12 19.60 -0.30
CA VAL A 59 25.57 20.99 -0.46
C VAL A 59 26.70 21.31 0.52
N ASP A 60 26.58 20.87 1.77
CA ASP A 60 27.59 21.15 2.81
C ASP A 60 28.90 20.40 2.53
N GLY A 61 28.81 19.18 1.99
CA GLY A 61 29.97 18.36 1.66
C GLY A 61 30.74 17.96 2.92
N GLY A 62 32.07 17.82 2.80
CA GLY A 62 32.94 17.45 3.91
C GLY A 62 32.53 16.11 4.54
N ASP A 63 32.35 16.09 5.85
CA ASP A 63 32.01 14.90 6.64
C ASP A 63 30.57 14.43 6.45
N ASN A 64 29.73 15.18 5.73
CA ASN A 64 28.40 14.73 5.37
C ASN A 64 28.40 13.72 4.22
N ILE A 65 29.53 13.53 3.54
CA ILE A 65 29.66 12.50 2.50
C ILE A 65 30.70 11.48 2.97
N VAL A 66 30.31 10.23 3.22
CA VAL A 66 31.18 9.25 3.89
C VAL A 66 31.19 7.94 3.11
N GLU A 67 32.38 7.43 2.78
CA GLU A 67 32.52 6.09 2.16
C GLU A 67 32.11 5.04 3.20
N VAL A 68 31.25 4.12 2.81
CA VAL A 68 30.68 3.12 3.74
C VAL A 68 31.18 1.72 3.46
N SER A 69 31.24 0.93 4.53
CA SER A 69 31.56 -0.49 4.47
C SER A 69 30.30 -1.34 4.55
N TRP A 70 30.49 -2.65 4.44
CA TRP A 70 29.42 -3.64 4.59
C TRP A 70 28.75 -3.53 5.97
N GLU A 71 29.55 -3.30 7.02
CA GLU A 71 29.13 -3.19 8.41
C GLU A 71 28.35 -1.92 8.71
N SER A 72 28.56 -0.83 7.94
CA SER A 72 27.89 0.47 8.14
C SER A 72 26.36 0.40 8.00
N VAL A 73 25.83 -0.65 7.36
CA VAL A 73 24.38 -0.89 7.19
C VAL A 73 23.90 -2.17 7.90
N SER A 74 24.66 -2.67 8.86
CA SER A 74 24.20 -3.73 9.75
C SER A 74 23.18 -3.17 10.75
N SER A 75 22.19 -3.99 11.14
CA SER A 75 21.19 -3.64 12.16
C SER A 75 20.28 -2.44 11.86
N ILE A 76 20.20 -1.99 10.60
CA ILE A 76 19.31 -0.88 10.22
C ILE A 76 18.00 -1.32 9.55
N LEU A 77 17.89 -2.60 9.15
CA LEU A 77 16.74 -3.12 8.38
C LEU A 77 15.40 -2.90 9.09
N GLN A 78 15.41 -3.00 10.41
CA GLN A 78 14.25 -2.93 11.29
C GLN A 78 13.95 -1.53 11.85
N ILE A 79 14.80 -0.55 11.56
CA ILE A 79 14.72 0.78 12.16
C ILE A 79 13.82 1.64 11.28
N GLY A 80 12.85 2.34 11.89
CA GLY A 80 12.03 3.35 11.23
C GLY A 80 12.82 4.58 10.78
N GLY A 81 12.20 5.45 9.98
CA GLY A 81 12.85 6.66 9.47
C GLY A 81 14.11 6.37 8.64
N THR A 82 15.13 7.21 8.81
CA THR A 82 16.42 7.10 8.11
C THR A 82 17.61 7.34 9.04
N VAL A 83 18.60 6.43 9.02
CA VAL A 83 19.85 6.54 9.79
C VAL A 83 20.84 7.56 9.21
N ILE A 84 20.63 7.99 7.96
CA ILE A 84 21.46 9.02 7.31
C ILE A 84 20.79 10.40 7.33
N GLY A 85 19.65 10.54 8.02
CA GLY A 85 18.95 11.81 8.17
C GLY A 85 18.25 12.29 6.89
N SER A 86 17.35 13.26 7.05
CA SER A 86 16.66 13.90 5.95
C SER A 86 16.36 15.34 6.32
N ALA A 87 16.94 16.28 5.58
CA ALA A 87 16.71 17.70 5.78
C ALA A 87 16.10 18.36 4.54
N ARG A 88 15.19 19.31 4.78
CA ARG A 88 14.73 20.23 3.74
C ARG A 88 15.86 21.19 3.39
N CYS A 89 16.36 21.14 2.15
CA CYS A 89 17.44 22.00 1.72
C CYS A 89 16.92 23.19 0.88
N LYS A 90 16.92 24.40 1.46
CA LYS A 90 16.62 25.63 0.70
C LYS A 90 17.72 25.97 -0.29
N ALA A 91 18.99 25.72 0.07
CA ALA A 91 20.14 26.04 -0.76
C ALA A 91 20.09 25.31 -2.10
N PHE A 92 19.68 24.04 -2.12
CA PHE A 92 19.57 23.22 -3.34
C PHE A 92 18.50 23.71 -4.33
N ARG A 93 17.55 24.56 -3.90
CA ARG A 93 16.62 25.24 -4.80
C ARG A 93 17.29 26.32 -5.66
N THR A 94 18.47 26.79 -5.24
CA THR A 94 19.26 27.77 -5.97
C THR A 94 20.35 27.09 -6.79
N ARG A 95 20.69 27.67 -7.94
CA ARG A 95 21.80 27.18 -8.78
C ARG A 95 23.13 27.21 -8.03
N ALA A 96 23.36 28.19 -7.16
CA ALA A 96 24.57 28.28 -6.33
C ALA A 96 24.72 27.07 -5.37
N GLY A 97 23.62 26.63 -4.74
CA GLY A 97 23.63 25.42 -3.92
C GLY A 97 23.88 24.16 -4.75
N ARG A 98 23.25 24.04 -5.92
CA ARG A 98 23.50 22.91 -6.84
C ARG A 98 24.94 22.88 -7.37
N LEU A 99 25.52 24.04 -7.68
CA LEU A 99 26.93 24.18 -8.05
C LEU A 99 27.86 23.66 -6.95
N GLN A 100 27.58 24.01 -5.69
CA GLN A 100 28.35 23.53 -4.56
C GLN A 100 28.18 22.02 -4.33
N ALA A 101 26.98 21.49 -4.49
CA ALA A 101 26.72 20.05 -4.42
C ALA A 101 27.48 19.27 -5.51
N ALA A 102 27.43 19.75 -6.77
CA ALA A 102 28.17 19.15 -7.87
C ALA A 102 29.68 19.11 -7.60
N TYR A 103 30.24 20.20 -7.08
CA TYR A 103 31.65 20.26 -6.67
C TYR A 103 32.00 19.19 -5.63
N ASN A 104 31.16 19.02 -4.60
CA ASN A 104 31.40 18.03 -3.55
C ASN A 104 31.35 16.58 -4.07
N LEU A 105 30.42 16.28 -4.98
CA LEU A 105 30.31 14.97 -5.62
C LEU A 105 31.53 14.66 -6.49
N VAL A 106 31.95 15.61 -7.34
CA VAL A 106 33.11 15.47 -8.23
C VAL A 106 34.40 15.25 -7.45
N ARG A 107 34.60 15.94 -6.32
CA ARG A 107 35.77 15.74 -5.44
C ARG A 107 35.92 14.31 -4.92
N ARG A 108 34.81 13.56 -4.85
CA ARG A 108 34.77 12.16 -4.41
C ARG A 108 34.58 11.19 -5.57
N GLY A 109 34.56 11.68 -6.80
CA GLY A 109 34.34 10.89 -8.02
C GLY A 109 32.93 10.29 -8.11
N ILE A 110 31.95 10.87 -7.41
CA ILE A 110 30.57 10.38 -7.39
C ILE A 110 29.82 10.93 -8.59
N THR A 111 29.41 10.05 -9.49
CA THR A 111 28.56 10.36 -10.66
C THR A 111 27.35 9.46 -10.79
N ASN A 112 27.13 8.57 -9.81
CA ASN A 112 25.96 7.72 -9.73
C ASN A 112 25.24 8.10 -8.44
N LEU A 113 23.99 8.55 -8.54
CA LEU A 113 23.24 9.06 -7.41
C LEU A 113 21.94 8.26 -7.24
N CYS A 114 21.79 7.63 -6.08
CA CYS A 114 20.54 7.02 -5.66
C CYS A 114 19.81 7.97 -4.71
N VAL A 115 18.64 8.46 -5.13
CA VAL A 115 17.83 9.39 -4.35
C VAL A 115 16.59 8.66 -3.83
N ILE A 116 16.52 8.48 -2.52
CA ILE A 116 15.36 7.87 -1.84
C ILE A 116 14.51 9.00 -1.25
N GLY A 117 13.29 9.19 -1.72
CA GLY A 117 12.44 10.27 -1.24
C GLY A 117 11.09 10.36 -1.93
N GLY A 118 10.33 11.41 -1.62
CA GLY A 118 9.05 11.69 -2.25
C GLY A 118 9.16 12.50 -3.55
N ASP A 119 8.01 12.90 -4.09
CA ASP A 119 7.88 13.65 -5.36
C ASP A 119 8.81 14.87 -5.46
N GLY A 120 8.80 15.74 -4.44
CA GLY A 120 9.63 16.95 -4.45
C GLY A 120 11.14 16.66 -4.46
N SER A 121 11.58 15.57 -3.85
CA SER A 121 12.99 15.16 -3.84
C SER A 121 13.42 14.62 -5.20
N LEU A 122 12.55 13.84 -5.85
CA LEU A 122 12.79 13.28 -7.18
C LEU A 122 12.73 14.36 -8.29
N THR A 123 11.83 15.33 -8.16
CA THR A 123 11.79 16.53 -9.02
C THR A 123 13.11 17.30 -8.94
N GLY A 124 13.62 17.51 -7.72
CA GLY A 124 14.92 18.17 -7.51
C GLY A 124 16.10 17.39 -8.10
N ALA A 125 16.04 16.05 -8.05
CA ALA A 125 17.06 15.19 -8.64
C ALA A 125 17.08 15.34 -10.17
N ASN A 126 15.91 15.36 -10.82
CA ASN A 126 15.83 15.53 -12.26
C ASN A 126 16.43 16.88 -12.71
N LEU A 127 16.02 17.98 -12.06
CA LEU A 127 16.57 19.31 -12.37
C LEU A 127 18.10 19.35 -12.22
N PHE A 128 18.62 18.67 -11.20
CA PHE A 128 20.06 18.60 -10.96
C PHE A 128 20.81 17.86 -12.08
N ARG A 129 20.20 16.81 -12.65
CA ARG A 129 20.75 16.10 -13.82
C ARG A 129 20.75 16.97 -15.07
N GLU A 130 19.66 17.68 -15.33
CA GLU A 130 19.53 18.57 -16.50
C GLU A 130 20.56 19.70 -16.47
N GLU A 131 20.81 20.28 -15.28
CA GLU A 131 21.79 21.35 -15.12
C GLU A 131 23.24 20.85 -15.02
N TRP A 132 23.48 19.54 -14.90
CA TRP A 132 24.77 18.97 -14.52
C TRP A 132 25.94 19.46 -15.36
N SER A 133 25.83 19.40 -16.69
CA SER A 133 26.89 19.82 -17.61
C SER A 133 27.25 21.30 -17.44
N GLY A 134 26.24 22.16 -17.33
CA GLY A 134 26.44 23.60 -17.11
C GLY A 134 27.03 23.94 -15.74
N LEU A 135 26.76 23.12 -14.72
CA LEU A 135 27.39 23.24 -13.40
C LEU A 135 28.89 22.89 -13.47
N LEU A 136 29.26 21.84 -14.21
CA LEU A 136 30.66 21.45 -14.37
C LEU A 136 31.47 22.49 -15.16
N GLU A 137 30.90 23.02 -16.25
CA GLU A 137 31.53 24.10 -17.01
C GLU A 137 31.79 25.33 -16.14
N GLU A 138 30.81 25.73 -15.32
CA GLU A 138 30.94 26.86 -14.41
C GLU A 138 32.00 26.60 -13.32
N LEU A 139 32.12 25.37 -12.81
CA LEU A 139 33.16 25.00 -11.85
C LEU A 139 34.55 25.05 -12.48
N ALA A 140 34.69 24.65 -13.75
CA ALA A 140 35.96 24.73 -14.48
C ALA A 140 36.36 26.17 -14.76
N GLN A 141 35.42 27.03 -15.20
CA GLN A 141 35.66 28.46 -15.39
C GLN A 141 36.11 29.16 -14.10
N LYS A 142 35.57 28.74 -12.95
CA LYS A 142 35.95 29.24 -11.62
C LYS A 142 37.26 28.64 -11.08
N GLY A 143 37.94 27.78 -11.85
CA GLY A 143 39.18 27.12 -11.44
C GLY A 143 39.02 26.15 -10.27
N LYS A 144 37.80 25.67 -9.99
CA LYS A 144 37.54 24.72 -8.91
C LYS A 144 37.78 23.26 -9.31
N ILE A 145 37.63 22.94 -10.59
CA ILE A 145 37.89 21.61 -11.16
C ILE A 145 38.64 21.75 -12.49
N ASP A 146 39.41 20.74 -12.85
CA ASP A 146 40.16 20.72 -14.11
C ASP A 146 39.27 20.28 -15.29
N GLU A 147 39.66 20.64 -16.52
CA GLU A 147 38.93 20.23 -17.73
C GLU A 147 38.87 18.70 -17.92
N GLU A 148 39.88 17.97 -17.43
CA GLU A 148 39.86 16.50 -17.43
C GLU A 148 38.77 15.95 -16.50
N ALA A 149 38.53 16.60 -15.36
CA ALA A 149 37.47 16.22 -14.43
C ALA A 149 36.09 16.47 -15.04
N VAL A 150 35.92 17.56 -15.79
CA VAL A 150 34.68 17.83 -16.55
C VAL A 150 34.38 16.69 -17.51
N LYS A 151 35.38 16.22 -18.28
CA LYS A 151 35.20 15.11 -19.23
C LYS A 151 34.93 13.79 -18.52
N LYS A 152 35.69 13.47 -17.48
CA LYS A 152 35.58 12.21 -16.73
C LYS A 152 34.23 12.07 -16.01
N TYR A 153 33.69 13.18 -15.50
CA TYR A 153 32.46 13.21 -14.72
C TYR A 153 31.29 13.87 -15.46
N ALA A 154 31.38 13.99 -16.79
CA ALA A 154 30.39 14.68 -17.64
C ALA A 154 28.96 14.11 -17.51
N TYR A 155 28.86 12.83 -17.16
CA TYR A 155 27.58 12.13 -17.05
C TYR A 155 27.22 11.88 -15.58
N LEU A 156 26.08 12.42 -15.16
CA LEU A 156 25.44 12.12 -13.89
C LEU A 156 24.31 11.11 -14.11
N ASN A 157 24.49 9.90 -13.59
CA ASN A 157 23.46 8.90 -13.55
C ASN A 157 22.62 9.05 -12.28
N ILE A 158 21.29 9.13 -12.42
CA ILE A 158 20.36 9.27 -11.30
C ILE A 158 19.32 8.16 -11.37
N VAL A 159 19.15 7.48 -10.25
CA VAL A 159 18.05 6.56 -10.01
C VAL A 159 17.29 6.97 -8.77
N GLY A 160 15.97 7.13 -8.92
CA GLY A 160 15.04 7.46 -7.85
C GLY A 160 14.41 6.21 -7.24
N MET A 161 14.15 6.26 -5.94
CA MET A 161 13.26 5.32 -5.24
C MET A 161 12.25 6.12 -4.44
N VAL A 162 10.98 5.72 -4.50
CA VAL A 162 9.91 6.48 -3.85
C VAL A 162 9.76 6.05 -2.39
N GLY A 163 10.26 6.88 -1.48
CA GLY A 163 10.05 6.76 -0.03
C GLY A 163 9.01 7.78 0.44
N SER A 164 7.77 7.34 0.57
CA SER A 164 6.61 8.15 0.94
C SER A 164 5.56 7.27 1.59
N ILE A 165 4.91 7.76 2.64
CA ILE A 165 3.75 7.06 3.24
C ILE A 165 2.47 7.32 2.46
N ASP A 166 2.44 8.38 1.67
CA ASP A 166 1.21 8.95 1.09
C ASP A 166 0.76 8.19 -0.18
N ASN A 167 1.61 7.33 -0.76
CA ASN A 167 1.42 6.69 -2.06
C ASN A 167 1.01 7.69 -3.16
N ASP A 168 1.70 8.82 -3.18
CA ASP A 168 1.36 10.01 -3.97
C ASP A 168 2.08 10.08 -5.33
N PHE A 169 3.01 9.17 -5.60
CA PHE A 169 3.82 9.16 -6.82
C PHE A 169 3.19 8.31 -7.93
N CYS A 170 2.85 8.92 -9.05
CA CYS A 170 2.28 8.20 -10.19
C CYS A 170 3.33 7.29 -10.86
N GLY A 171 2.87 6.12 -11.30
CA GLY A 171 3.70 5.10 -11.96
C GLY A 171 4.14 3.96 -11.04
N THR A 172 3.93 4.06 -9.73
CA THR A 172 4.18 2.96 -8.80
C THR A 172 2.90 2.46 -8.16
N ASP A 173 2.74 1.14 -8.05
CA ASP A 173 1.57 0.54 -7.38
C ASP A 173 1.62 0.84 -5.87
N MET A 174 2.82 0.85 -5.30
CA MET A 174 3.09 1.11 -3.88
C MET A 174 4.38 1.90 -3.69
N THR A 175 4.41 2.80 -2.71
CA THR A 175 5.61 3.51 -2.23
C THR A 175 6.15 2.90 -0.94
N ILE A 176 7.45 3.05 -0.70
CA ILE A 176 8.08 2.56 0.55
C ILE A 176 7.54 3.37 1.73
N GLY A 177 6.90 2.67 2.66
CA GLY A 177 6.40 3.18 3.94
C GLY A 177 4.87 3.28 4.03
N THR A 178 4.15 3.14 2.92
CA THR A 178 2.69 3.23 2.94
C THR A 178 2.06 2.10 3.74
N ASP A 179 2.54 0.86 3.58
CA ASP A 179 2.03 -0.28 4.34
C ASP A 179 2.35 -0.14 5.84
N SER A 180 3.55 0.32 6.19
CA SER A 180 3.92 0.58 7.58
C SER A 180 3.07 1.68 8.21
N ALA A 181 2.79 2.76 7.48
CA ALA A 181 1.91 3.83 7.95
C ALA A 181 0.48 3.35 8.14
N LEU A 182 -0.03 2.53 7.21
CA LEU A 182 -1.33 1.90 7.34
C LEU A 182 -1.42 1.01 8.59
N HIS A 183 -0.37 0.24 8.91
CA HIS A 183 -0.30 -0.52 10.17
C HIS A 183 -0.48 0.40 11.38
N ARG A 184 0.21 1.55 11.44
CA ARG A 184 0.07 2.51 12.54
C ARG A 184 -1.35 3.05 12.65
N ILE A 185 -2.01 3.33 11.52
CA ILE A 185 -3.39 3.82 11.51
C ILE A 185 -4.34 2.75 12.05
N ILE A 186 -4.22 1.51 11.56
CA ILE A 186 -5.13 0.43 11.96
C ILE A 186 -4.93 0.04 13.43
N GLU A 187 -3.70 0.04 13.95
CA GLU A 187 -3.46 -0.14 15.39
C GLU A 187 -4.18 0.90 16.25
N VAL A 188 -4.14 2.17 15.85
CA VAL A 188 -4.85 3.25 16.56
C VAL A 188 -6.36 3.08 16.43
N VAL A 189 -6.85 2.75 15.24
CA VAL A 189 -8.28 2.51 15.00
C VAL A 189 -8.79 1.37 15.87
N ASP A 190 -8.10 0.24 15.87
CA ASP A 190 -8.48 -0.95 16.63
C ASP A 190 -8.42 -0.69 18.15
N ALA A 191 -7.42 0.05 18.62
CA ALA A 191 -7.34 0.50 20.01
C ALA A 191 -8.55 1.37 20.39
N ILE A 192 -8.93 2.32 19.50
CA ILE A 192 -10.07 3.21 19.71
C ILE A 192 -11.42 2.47 19.64
N MET A 193 -11.54 1.45 18.79
CA MET A 193 -12.78 0.70 18.62
C MET A 193 -13.30 0.13 19.95
N THR A 194 -12.42 -0.37 20.82
CA THR A 194 -12.80 -0.94 22.12
C THR A 194 -13.47 0.08 23.05
N THR A 195 -12.93 1.30 23.13
CA THR A 195 -13.52 2.40 23.94
C THR A 195 -14.78 2.97 23.28
N ALA A 196 -14.81 3.05 21.94
CA ALA A 196 -15.95 3.52 21.18
C ALA A 196 -17.18 2.62 21.38
N GLN A 197 -17.00 1.29 21.39
CA GLN A 197 -18.08 0.32 21.63
C GLN A 197 -18.67 0.46 23.03
N SER A 198 -17.84 0.75 24.03
CA SER A 198 -18.26 0.88 25.43
C SER A 198 -19.21 2.06 25.61
N HIS A 199 -18.84 3.23 25.05
CA HIS A 199 -19.58 4.49 25.24
C HIS A 199 -20.49 4.89 24.09
N GLN A 200 -20.63 4.02 23.09
CA GLN A 200 -21.54 4.25 21.98
C GLN A 200 -21.21 5.52 21.14
N ARG A 201 -19.91 5.80 20.96
CA ARG A 201 -19.37 7.04 20.40
C ARG A 201 -19.14 7.02 18.89
N THR A 202 -19.08 8.21 18.32
CA THR A 202 -18.57 8.44 16.96
C THR A 202 -17.14 8.97 17.04
N PHE A 203 -16.24 8.42 16.23
CA PHE A 203 -14.86 8.89 16.11
C PHE A 203 -14.60 9.43 14.71
N VAL A 204 -14.02 10.63 14.65
CA VAL A 204 -13.48 11.24 13.43
C VAL A 204 -11.96 11.17 13.54
N LEU A 205 -11.34 10.42 12.64
CA LEU A 205 -9.91 10.16 12.64
C LEU A 205 -9.25 10.88 11.47
N GLU A 206 -8.33 11.78 11.75
CA GLU A 206 -7.58 12.50 10.74
C GLU A 206 -6.28 11.76 10.43
N VAL A 207 -6.08 11.42 9.15
CA VAL A 207 -4.93 10.68 8.65
C VAL A 207 -4.13 11.51 7.65
N MET A 208 -2.83 11.23 7.59
CA MET A 208 -1.90 11.85 6.66
C MET A 208 -2.25 11.51 5.21
N GLY A 209 -1.71 12.31 4.30
CA GLY A 209 -1.91 12.14 2.87
C GLY A 209 -1.64 13.42 2.08
N ARG A 210 -1.57 14.58 2.74
CA ARG A 210 -1.46 15.92 2.12
C ARG A 210 -2.47 16.16 1.00
N HIS A 211 -2.16 15.76 -0.24
CA HIS A 211 -3.04 15.89 -1.42
C HIS A 211 -3.40 14.53 -2.04
N CYS A 212 -3.13 13.43 -1.33
CA CYS A 212 -3.41 12.06 -1.72
C CYS A 212 -4.35 11.41 -0.70
N GLY A 213 -5.46 10.85 -1.16
CA GLY A 213 -6.43 10.16 -0.34
C GLY A 213 -6.15 8.67 -0.14
N TYR A 214 -5.07 8.12 -0.70
CA TYR A 214 -4.81 6.68 -0.70
C TYR A 214 -4.80 6.10 0.71
N LEU A 215 -4.07 6.73 1.63
CA LEU A 215 -3.93 6.26 3.00
C LEU A 215 -5.27 6.28 3.75
N ALA A 216 -6.10 7.32 3.55
CA ALA A 216 -7.45 7.41 4.09
C ALA A 216 -8.39 6.35 3.52
N LEU A 217 -8.36 6.15 2.20
CA LEU A 217 -9.20 5.19 1.50
C LEU A 217 -8.89 3.75 1.93
N VAL A 218 -7.61 3.36 1.95
CA VAL A 218 -7.21 2.01 2.35
C VAL A 218 -7.46 1.80 3.84
N SER A 219 -7.22 2.80 4.69
CA SER A 219 -7.58 2.74 6.11
C SER A 219 -9.08 2.52 6.30
N ALA A 220 -9.92 3.26 5.58
CA ALA A 220 -11.37 3.13 5.62
C ALA A 220 -11.84 1.73 5.17
N LEU A 221 -11.20 1.16 4.15
CA LEU A 221 -11.49 -0.20 3.70
C LEU A 221 -11.07 -1.25 4.74
N ALA A 222 -9.88 -1.12 5.32
CA ALA A 222 -9.29 -2.04 6.28
C ALA A 222 -10.00 -2.07 7.64
N CYS A 223 -10.52 -0.95 8.12
CA CYS A 223 -11.32 -0.93 9.37
C CYS A 223 -12.83 -1.04 9.13
N GLY A 224 -13.29 -0.95 7.88
CA GLY A 224 -14.72 -0.91 7.54
C GLY A 224 -15.40 0.37 8.04
N ALA A 225 -14.75 1.52 7.81
CA ALA A 225 -15.24 2.84 8.20
C ALA A 225 -16.61 3.16 7.58
N ASP A 226 -17.41 3.92 8.33
CA ASP A 226 -18.76 4.33 7.93
C ASP A 226 -18.75 5.45 6.90
N TRP A 227 -17.72 6.30 6.93
CA TRP A 227 -17.52 7.33 5.93
C TRP A 227 -16.03 7.62 5.76
N VAL A 228 -15.65 8.07 4.57
CA VAL A 228 -14.29 8.51 4.25
C VAL A 228 -14.35 9.81 3.46
N PHE A 229 -13.45 10.75 3.76
CA PHE A 229 -13.25 11.95 2.98
C PHE A 229 -11.85 11.94 2.35
N ILE A 230 -11.80 12.00 1.03
CA ILE A 230 -10.57 12.03 0.23
C ILE A 230 -10.63 13.14 -0.81
N PRO A 231 -9.48 13.79 -1.13
CA PRO A 231 -9.47 14.87 -2.12
C PRO A 231 -9.83 14.43 -3.54
N GLU A 232 -9.49 13.19 -3.93
CA GLU A 232 -9.77 12.69 -5.28
C GLU A 232 -11.24 12.36 -5.52
N TYR A 233 -12.01 12.16 -4.46
CA TYR A 233 -13.45 11.87 -4.52
C TYR A 233 -14.16 12.72 -3.46
N PRO A 234 -14.30 14.04 -3.71
CA PRO A 234 -15.00 14.90 -2.79
C PRO A 234 -16.47 14.49 -2.70
N PRO A 235 -17.11 14.70 -1.54
CA PRO A 235 -18.51 14.40 -1.39
C PRO A 235 -19.39 15.34 -2.25
N GLU A 236 -20.49 14.81 -2.79
CA GLU A 236 -21.50 15.58 -3.52
C GLU A 236 -22.23 16.57 -2.61
N GLU A 237 -22.90 17.57 -3.19
CA GLU A 237 -23.73 18.51 -2.41
C GLU A 237 -24.83 17.75 -1.63
N GLY A 238 -25.05 18.12 -0.37
CA GLY A 238 -26.01 17.44 0.51
C GLY A 238 -25.46 16.19 1.20
N TRP A 239 -24.16 15.91 1.07
CA TRP A 239 -23.51 14.80 1.78
C TRP A 239 -23.71 14.85 3.30
N GLU A 240 -23.91 16.03 3.88
CA GLU A 240 -24.17 16.20 5.31
C GLU A 240 -25.42 15.43 5.74
N ASP A 241 -26.49 15.50 4.94
CA ASP A 241 -27.74 14.78 5.19
C ASP A 241 -27.55 13.28 4.95
N THR A 242 -26.93 12.89 3.84
CA THR A 242 -26.69 11.48 3.51
C THR A 242 -25.84 10.78 4.57
N MET A 243 -24.79 11.45 5.05
CA MET A 243 -23.95 10.94 6.12
C MET A 243 -24.76 10.80 7.42
N CYS A 244 -25.53 11.82 7.81
CA CYS A 244 -26.35 11.75 9.02
C CYS A 244 -27.38 10.62 8.98
N VAL A 245 -28.06 10.42 7.84
CA VAL A 245 -28.99 9.30 7.62
C VAL A 245 -28.27 7.98 7.83
N LYS A 246 -27.11 7.78 7.20
CA LYS A 246 -26.33 6.54 7.36
C LYS A 246 -25.91 6.27 8.80
N LEU A 247 -25.41 7.29 9.52
CA LEU A 247 -24.98 7.14 10.91
C LEU A 247 -26.16 6.83 11.85
N SER A 248 -27.34 7.40 11.57
CA SER A 248 -28.56 7.09 12.32
C SER A 248 -29.09 5.68 12.02
N GLU A 249 -29.06 5.23 10.75
CA GLU A 249 -29.38 3.84 10.39
C GLU A 249 -28.47 2.83 11.07
N ASN A 250 -27.17 3.12 11.11
CA ASN A 250 -26.20 2.27 11.82
C ASN A 250 -26.60 2.10 13.29
N ARG A 251 -27.01 3.19 13.95
CA ARG A 251 -27.48 3.16 15.33
C ARG A 251 -28.78 2.37 15.48
N ALA A 252 -29.73 2.52 14.54
CA ALA A 252 -30.96 1.75 14.50
C ALA A 252 -30.69 0.23 14.32
N ARG A 253 -29.67 -0.12 13.54
CA ARG A 253 -29.14 -1.49 13.40
C ARG A 253 -28.32 -1.97 14.61
N LYS A 254 -28.38 -1.25 15.73
CA LYS A 254 -27.65 -1.52 16.99
C LYS A 254 -26.13 -1.51 16.85
N LYS A 255 -25.58 -0.88 15.78
CA LYS A 255 -24.14 -0.61 15.71
C LYS A 255 -23.78 0.37 16.82
N ARG A 256 -22.85 -0.04 17.68
CA ARG A 256 -22.51 0.73 18.88
C ARG A 256 -21.60 1.90 18.58
N LEU A 257 -20.76 1.82 17.54
CA LEU A 257 -19.78 2.86 17.20
C LEU A 257 -19.94 3.30 15.75
N ASN A 258 -19.46 4.51 15.45
CA ASN A 258 -19.21 4.94 14.08
C ASN A 258 -17.78 5.44 13.91
N ILE A 259 -17.14 5.11 12.79
CA ILE A 259 -15.79 5.59 12.45
C ILE A 259 -15.86 6.35 11.13
N ILE A 260 -15.32 7.57 11.14
CA ILE A 260 -15.18 8.43 9.99
C ILE A 260 -13.68 8.69 9.81
N ILE A 261 -13.15 8.41 8.61
CA ILE A 261 -11.76 8.71 8.26
C ILE A 261 -11.72 9.98 7.42
N VAL A 262 -10.87 10.93 7.79
CA VAL A 262 -10.69 12.22 7.10
C VAL A 262 -9.23 12.34 6.68
N ALA A 263 -8.97 12.45 5.38
CA ALA A 263 -7.63 12.80 4.90
C ALA A 263 -7.30 14.26 5.26
N GLU A 264 -6.04 14.57 5.58
CA GLU A 264 -5.56 15.95 5.77
C GLU A 264 -5.97 16.90 4.63
N GLY A 265 -5.98 16.39 3.40
CA GLY A 265 -6.34 17.13 2.19
C GLY A 265 -7.82 17.09 1.82
N ALA A 266 -8.71 16.63 2.71
CA ALA A 266 -10.12 16.50 2.38
C ALA A 266 -10.74 17.84 1.95
N ILE A 267 -11.45 17.81 0.81
CA ILE A 267 -12.09 18.97 0.19
C ILE A 267 -13.52 18.62 -0.25
N ASP A 268 -14.37 19.64 -0.41
CA ASP A 268 -15.65 19.53 -1.10
C ASP A 268 -15.49 19.74 -2.61
N CYS A 269 -16.60 19.61 -3.35
CA CYS A 269 -16.63 19.83 -4.81
C CYS A 269 -16.25 21.26 -5.25
N HIS A 270 -16.22 22.21 -4.32
CA HIS A 270 -15.82 23.61 -4.53
C HIS A 270 -14.38 23.87 -4.04
N ASN A 271 -13.58 22.82 -3.83
CA ASN A 271 -12.21 22.87 -3.31
C ASN A 271 -12.09 23.53 -1.92
N LYS A 272 -13.17 23.57 -1.13
CA LYS A 272 -13.12 24.08 0.25
C LYS A 272 -12.72 22.95 1.21
N PRO A 273 -11.78 23.20 2.14
CA PRO A 273 -11.35 22.18 3.09
C PRO A 273 -12.50 21.65 3.96
N ILE A 274 -12.57 20.32 4.09
CA ILE A 274 -13.44 19.63 5.04
C ILE A 274 -12.59 19.20 6.23
N THR A 275 -12.68 19.94 7.33
CA THR A 275 -11.89 19.65 8.54
C THR A 275 -12.57 18.62 9.44
N SER A 276 -11.76 17.89 10.20
CA SER A 276 -12.25 16.91 11.19
C SER A 276 -13.17 17.53 12.25
N GLU A 277 -12.89 18.77 12.67
CA GLU A 277 -13.77 19.52 13.60
C GLU A 277 -15.11 19.90 12.94
N LYS A 278 -15.13 20.30 11.66
CA LYS A 278 -16.38 20.56 10.93
C LYS A 278 -17.27 19.31 10.89
N VAL A 279 -16.68 18.14 10.63
CA VAL A 279 -17.42 16.87 10.61
C VAL A 279 -17.95 16.51 12.00
N LYS A 280 -17.15 16.71 13.05
CA LYS A 280 -17.59 16.49 14.44
C LYS A 280 -18.73 17.42 14.82
N ASP A 281 -18.62 18.71 14.57
CA ASP A 281 -19.66 19.70 14.88
C ASP A 281 -20.97 19.36 14.16
N LEU A 282 -20.89 18.93 12.91
CA LEU A 282 -22.04 18.47 12.13
C LEU A 282 -22.75 17.28 12.80
N VAL A 283 -21.99 16.25 13.19
CA VAL A 283 -22.55 15.05 13.84
C VAL A 283 -23.16 15.41 15.21
N VAL A 284 -22.52 16.27 15.99
CA VAL A 284 -23.03 16.71 17.29
C VAL A 284 -24.31 17.53 17.14
N GLN A 285 -24.35 18.50 16.22
CA GLN A 285 -25.50 19.39 16.05
C GLN A 285 -26.72 18.67 15.48
N ARG A 286 -26.53 17.78 14.49
CA ARG A 286 -27.65 17.11 13.80
C ARG A 286 -28.12 15.83 14.47
N LEU A 287 -27.22 15.04 15.04
CA LEU A 287 -27.54 13.71 15.59
C LEU A 287 -27.44 13.65 17.12
N GLY A 288 -26.78 14.61 17.76
CA GLY A 288 -26.56 14.60 19.22
C GLY A 288 -25.65 13.46 19.70
N PHE A 289 -24.85 12.85 18.82
CA PHE A 289 -23.95 11.77 19.19
C PHE A 289 -22.68 12.30 19.88
N ASP A 290 -22.23 11.65 20.96
CA ASP A 290 -20.92 11.94 21.58
C ASP A 290 -19.81 11.62 20.58
N THR A 291 -19.18 12.67 20.07
CA THR A 291 -18.25 12.62 18.94
C THR A 291 -16.88 13.15 19.35
N ARG A 292 -15.83 12.40 19.01
CA ARG A 292 -14.44 12.74 19.32
C ARG A 292 -13.61 12.80 18.05
N VAL A 293 -12.68 13.75 18.02
CA VAL A 293 -11.69 13.89 16.95
C VAL A 293 -10.36 13.33 17.46
N THR A 294 -9.64 12.61 16.62
CA THR A 294 -8.27 12.19 16.91
C THR A 294 -7.42 12.44 15.66
N ILE A 295 -6.42 13.30 15.82
CA ILE A 295 -5.45 13.60 14.77
C ILE A 295 -4.24 12.71 15.04
N LEU A 296 -4.00 11.71 14.20
CA LEU A 296 -2.93 10.74 14.41
C LEU A 296 -1.54 11.38 14.28
N GLY A 297 -1.41 12.36 13.38
CA GLY A 297 -0.18 13.09 13.14
C GLY A 297 1.00 12.17 12.81
N HIS A 298 2.17 12.48 13.36
CA HIS A 298 3.45 11.86 12.99
C HIS A 298 3.63 10.42 13.49
N VAL A 299 2.70 9.88 14.30
CA VAL A 299 2.70 8.44 14.63
C VAL A 299 2.71 7.59 13.37
N GLN A 300 2.09 8.08 12.29
CA GLN A 300 2.02 7.43 10.98
C GLN A 300 3.36 7.30 10.27
N ARG A 301 4.38 8.10 10.61
CA ARG A 301 5.75 8.01 10.08
C ARG A 301 6.71 7.22 10.99
N GLY A 302 6.30 7.02 12.24
CA GLY A 302 7.08 6.32 13.26
C GLY A 302 6.89 4.80 13.27
N GLY A 303 7.57 4.14 14.19
CA GLY A 303 7.51 2.68 14.35
C GLY A 303 8.49 1.93 13.45
N THR A 304 8.41 0.60 13.49
CA THR A 304 9.24 -0.28 12.68
C THR A 304 8.60 -0.50 11.30
N PRO A 305 9.41 -0.71 10.24
CA PRO A 305 8.87 -1.04 8.93
C PRO A 305 8.21 -2.42 8.95
N SER A 306 7.08 -2.54 8.28
CA SER A 306 6.37 -3.81 8.07
C SER A 306 7.22 -4.79 7.25
N ALA A 307 6.84 -6.07 7.24
CA ALA A 307 7.49 -7.06 6.39
C ALA A 307 7.44 -6.65 4.91
N PHE A 308 6.30 -6.14 4.45
CA PHE A 308 6.11 -5.67 3.08
C PHE A 308 7.11 -4.57 2.73
N ASP A 309 7.19 -3.49 3.53
CA ASP A 309 8.09 -2.37 3.23
C ASP A 309 9.57 -2.76 3.32
N ARG A 310 9.95 -3.68 4.22
CA ARG A 310 11.32 -4.21 4.27
C ARG A 310 11.69 -4.94 2.98
N ILE A 311 10.80 -5.81 2.50
CA ILE A 311 11.02 -6.61 1.29
C ILE A 311 11.00 -5.71 0.05
N LEU A 312 10.01 -4.83 -0.06
CA LEU A 312 9.85 -3.88 -1.15
C LEU A 312 11.08 -2.99 -1.28
N ALA A 313 11.48 -2.31 -0.20
CA ALA A 313 12.64 -1.43 -0.20
C ALA A 313 13.94 -2.19 -0.50
N SER A 314 14.08 -3.41 -0.01
CA SER A 314 15.25 -4.25 -0.31
C SER A 314 15.33 -4.63 -1.79
N ARG A 315 14.22 -5.05 -2.39
CA ARG A 315 14.13 -5.38 -3.82
C ARG A 315 14.46 -4.16 -4.69
N MET A 316 13.84 -3.02 -4.37
CA MET A 316 14.06 -1.80 -5.15
C MET A 316 15.46 -1.23 -4.98
N GLY A 317 16.09 -1.35 -3.82
CA GLY A 317 17.47 -0.90 -3.62
C GLY A 317 18.49 -1.73 -4.41
N VAL A 318 18.26 -3.03 -4.56
CA VAL A 318 19.08 -3.88 -5.45
C VAL A 318 18.90 -3.46 -6.91
N GLU A 319 17.64 -3.32 -7.35
CA GLU A 319 17.32 -2.92 -8.72
C GLU A 319 17.86 -1.52 -9.05
N ALA A 320 17.87 -0.60 -8.09
CA ALA A 320 18.42 0.74 -8.27
C ALA A 320 19.93 0.72 -8.57
N VAL A 321 20.68 -0.16 -7.91
CA VAL A 321 22.12 -0.32 -8.20
C VAL A 321 22.32 -0.94 -9.59
N LEU A 322 21.50 -1.92 -9.97
CA LEU A 322 21.55 -2.49 -11.32
C LEU A 322 21.28 -1.43 -12.38
N ALA A 323 20.22 -0.63 -12.19
CA ALA A 323 19.89 0.49 -13.06
C ALA A 323 21.02 1.54 -13.16
N LEU A 324 21.69 1.84 -12.03
CA LEU A 324 22.83 2.77 -12.03
C LEU A 324 24.05 2.21 -12.79
N LEU A 325 24.26 0.89 -12.78
CA LEU A 325 25.38 0.28 -13.47
C LEU A 325 25.15 0.11 -14.97
N GLU A 326 23.91 -0.21 -15.35
CA GLU A 326 23.46 -0.38 -16.74
C GLU A 326 23.18 0.95 -17.45
N GLY A 327 22.98 2.04 -16.69
CA GLY A 327 22.73 3.37 -17.24
C GLY A 327 23.86 3.85 -18.15
N THR A 328 23.47 4.36 -19.31
CA THR A 328 24.35 4.97 -20.32
C THR A 328 24.03 6.46 -20.45
N PRO A 329 24.90 7.29 -21.06
CA PRO A 329 24.63 8.72 -21.27
C PRO A 329 23.27 9.04 -21.91
N ASP A 330 22.78 8.15 -22.79
CA ASP A 330 21.49 8.29 -23.48
C ASP A 330 20.30 7.82 -22.64
N THR A 331 20.55 7.06 -21.57
CA THR A 331 19.50 6.56 -20.68
C THR A 331 18.94 7.71 -19.82
N PRO A 332 17.62 7.97 -19.87
CA PRO A 332 17.02 8.98 -19.00
C PRO A 332 17.11 8.55 -17.53
N ALA A 333 17.02 9.52 -16.61
CA ALA A 333 16.87 9.20 -15.19
C ALA A 333 15.61 8.36 -15.01
N CYS A 334 15.69 7.33 -14.19
CA CYS A 334 14.58 6.44 -13.93
C CYS A 334 14.21 6.39 -12.45
N VAL A 335 12.97 6.01 -12.18
CA VAL A 335 12.49 5.63 -10.86
C VAL A 335 12.31 4.12 -10.85
N VAL A 336 12.84 3.47 -9.81
CA VAL A 336 12.56 2.07 -9.53
C VAL A 336 11.23 1.99 -8.80
N SER A 337 10.35 1.15 -9.33
CA SER A 337 8.96 1.05 -8.92
C SER A 337 8.51 -0.41 -8.85
N LEU A 338 7.39 -0.66 -8.16
CA LEU A 338 6.67 -1.92 -8.18
C LEU A 338 5.48 -1.81 -9.15
N SER A 339 5.41 -2.71 -10.12
CA SER A 339 4.23 -2.91 -10.97
C SER A 339 3.91 -4.39 -11.09
N GLY A 340 2.69 -4.80 -10.73
CA GLY A 340 2.28 -6.20 -10.82
C GLY A 340 3.15 -7.15 -9.99
N ASN A 341 3.57 -6.72 -8.80
CA ASN A 341 4.51 -7.42 -7.93
C ASN A 341 5.91 -7.67 -8.55
N GLN A 342 6.28 -6.97 -9.62
CA GLN A 342 7.61 -6.99 -10.22
C GLN A 342 8.27 -5.63 -10.15
N SER A 343 9.61 -5.61 -10.09
CA SER A 343 10.38 -4.36 -10.08
C SER A 343 10.53 -3.86 -11.51
N VAL A 344 10.14 -2.61 -11.75
CA VAL A 344 10.20 -1.95 -13.07
C VAL A 344 10.93 -0.63 -12.97
N ARG A 345 11.50 -0.17 -14.10
CA ARG A 345 12.17 1.12 -14.22
C ARG A 345 11.31 2.02 -15.10
N LEU A 346 10.92 3.18 -14.57
CA LEU A 346 10.09 4.14 -15.30
C LEU A 346 10.85 5.45 -15.50
N PRO A 347 10.65 6.16 -16.63
CA PRO A 347 11.24 7.48 -16.83
C PRO A 347 10.79 8.45 -15.73
N LEU A 348 11.75 9.00 -14.99
CA LEU A 348 11.48 9.87 -13.84
C LEU A 348 10.59 11.07 -14.21
N MET A 349 10.86 11.68 -15.36
CA MET A 349 10.12 12.85 -15.83
C MET A 349 8.65 12.58 -16.11
N GLU A 350 8.34 11.43 -16.71
CA GLU A 350 6.96 11.05 -17.00
C GLU A 350 6.18 10.85 -15.70
N CYS A 351 6.77 10.17 -14.71
CA CYS A 351 6.16 9.98 -13.40
C CYS A 351 5.89 11.29 -12.64
N VAL A 352 6.85 12.23 -12.66
CA VAL A 352 6.69 13.56 -12.04
C VAL A 352 5.59 14.36 -12.73
N GLN A 353 5.57 14.38 -14.07
CA GLN A 353 4.54 15.07 -14.85
C GLN A 353 3.14 14.50 -14.59
N MET A 354 3.01 13.18 -14.52
CA MET A 354 1.75 12.53 -14.18
C MET A 354 1.28 12.89 -12.77
N THR A 355 2.19 12.94 -11.81
CA THR A 355 1.88 13.31 -10.41
C THR A 355 1.35 14.74 -10.33
N GLN A 356 1.99 15.68 -11.04
CA GLN A 356 1.53 17.08 -11.14
C GLN A 356 0.18 17.19 -11.87
N ALA A 357 -0.07 16.34 -12.87
CA ALA A 357 -1.35 16.31 -13.59
C ALA A 357 -2.52 15.92 -12.67
N VAL A 358 -2.30 15.08 -11.65
CA VAL A 358 -3.35 14.76 -10.66
C VAL A 358 -3.74 16.01 -9.87
N GLN A 359 -2.76 16.77 -9.37
CA GLN A 359 -3.03 18.00 -8.64
C GLN A 359 -3.80 19.00 -9.52
N LYS A 360 -3.34 19.17 -10.76
CA LYS A 360 -4.01 20.05 -11.74
C LYS A 360 -5.45 19.61 -12.00
N ALA A 361 -5.72 18.31 -12.10
CA ALA A 361 -7.07 17.79 -12.30
C ALA A 361 -7.98 18.12 -11.10
N MET A 362 -7.49 17.98 -9.87
CA MET A 362 -8.25 18.37 -8.66
C MET A 362 -8.50 19.88 -8.60
N ASP A 363 -7.49 20.70 -8.90
CA ASP A 363 -7.61 22.17 -8.88
C ASP A 363 -8.66 22.67 -9.91
N GLU A 364 -8.77 21.98 -11.05
CA GLU A 364 -9.74 22.26 -12.11
C GLU A 364 -11.12 21.61 -11.88
N GLY A 365 -11.34 20.91 -10.76
CA GLY A 365 -12.59 20.21 -10.45
C GLY A 365 -12.85 18.94 -11.27
N ARG A 366 -11.82 18.41 -11.95
CA ARG A 366 -11.87 17.18 -12.76
C ARG A 366 -11.54 15.95 -11.91
N PHE A 367 -12.37 15.66 -10.91
CA PHE A 367 -12.12 14.61 -9.92
C PHE A 367 -12.09 13.19 -10.51
N ASP A 368 -12.94 12.88 -11.50
CA ASP A 368 -12.90 11.58 -12.19
C ASP A 368 -11.55 11.34 -12.90
N ASP A 369 -10.98 12.39 -13.48
CA ASP A 369 -9.65 12.32 -14.09
C ASP A 369 -8.57 12.12 -13.02
N ALA A 370 -8.69 12.78 -11.86
CA ALA A 370 -7.77 12.60 -10.74
C ALA A 370 -7.74 11.14 -10.23
N VAL A 371 -8.92 10.51 -10.08
CA VAL A 371 -9.03 9.09 -9.69
C VAL A 371 -8.37 8.19 -10.74
N ARG A 372 -8.61 8.43 -12.04
CA ARG A 372 -8.00 7.64 -13.12
C ARG A 372 -6.48 7.80 -13.18
N LEU A 373 -5.98 9.02 -12.96
CA LEU A 373 -4.54 9.32 -12.96
C LEU A 373 -3.80 8.71 -11.75
N ARG A 374 -4.48 8.50 -10.61
CA ARG A 374 -3.94 7.71 -9.48
C ARG A 374 -3.75 6.23 -9.84
N GLY A 375 -4.52 5.73 -10.79
CA GLY A 375 -4.38 4.39 -11.35
C GLY A 375 -5.47 3.43 -10.91
N ARG A 376 -5.47 2.25 -11.55
CA ARG A 376 -6.54 1.24 -11.39
C ARG A 376 -6.65 0.69 -9.97
N SER A 377 -5.53 0.58 -9.25
CA SER A 377 -5.52 0.13 -7.85
C SER A 377 -6.33 1.06 -6.95
N PHE A 378 -6.15 2.37 -7.10
CA PHE A 378 -6.90 3.40 -6.37
C PHE A 378 -8.39 3.33 -6.70
N GLU A 379 -8.73 3.29 -7.99
CA GLU A 379 -10.13 3.20 -8.46
C GLU A 379 -10.82 1.94 -7.93
N ASN A 380 -10.14 0.79 -7.99
CA ASN A 380 -10.66 -0.48 -7.46
C ASN A 380 -10.90 -0.41 -5.95
N ASN A 381 -9.98 0.19 -5.18
CA ASN A 381 -10.16 0.38 -3.73
C ASN A 381 -11.37 1.28 -3.44
N LEU A 382 -11.54 2.36 -4.21
CA LEU A 382 -12.66 3.29 -4.05
C LEU A 382 -14.00 2.63 -4.36
N ASN A 383 -14.08 1.92 -5.49
CA ASN A 383 -15.28 1.21 -5.89
C ASN A 383 -15.64 0.09 -4.89
N THR A 384 -14.65 -0.67 -4.44
CA THR A 384 -14.84 -1.69 -3.39
C THR A 384 -15.35 -1.06 -2.09
N TYR A 385 -14.77 0.05 -1.66
CA TYR A 385 -15.23 0.76 -0.47
C TYR A 385 -16.69 1.20 -0.60
N LYS A 386 -17.09 1.80 -1.73
CA LYS A 386 -18.47 2.22 -2.00
C LYS A 386 -19.45 1.05 -1.88
N LEU A 387 -19.14 -0.07 -2.56
CA LEU A 387 -19.97 -1.28 -2.54
C LEU A 387 -20.14 -1.88 -1.15
N LEU A 388 -19.10 -1.86 -0.32
CA LEU A 388 -19.13 -2.43 1.02
C LEU A 388 -19.69 -1.48 2.08
N SER A 389 -19.65 -0.18 1.84
CA SER A 389 -20.00 0.85 2.82
C SER A 389 -21.43 1.36 2.66
N GLN A 390 -21.93 1.48 1.43
CA GLN A 390 -23.27 2.01 1.14
C GLN A 390 -24.20 0.88 0.68
N LYS A 391 -25.23 0.59 1.47
CA LYS A 391 -26.31 -0.30 1.04
C LYS A 391 -27.36 0.56 0.33
N LYS A 392 -27.65 0.25 -0.94
CA LYS A 392 -28.81 0.84 -1.62
C LYS A 392 -30.12 0.37 -0.97
N PRO A 393 -31.20 1.17 -1.00
CA PRO A 393 -32.50 0.72 -0.55
C PRO A 393 -32.92 -0.57 -1.27
N ASP A 394 -33.62 -1.48 -0.57
CA ASP A 394 -33.99 -2.78 -1.13
C ASP A 394 -34.87 -2.68 -2.39
N ALA A 395 -35.56 -1.55 -2.58
CA ALA A 395 -36.35 -1.26 -3.78
C ALA A 395 -35.50 -0.98 -5.03
N GLU A 396 -34.25 -0.55 -4.86
CA GLU A 396 -33.32 -0.21 -5.96
C GLU A 396 -32.35 -1.34 -6.28
N LEU A 397 -32.32 -2.39 -5.45
CA LEU A 397 -31.47 -3.55 -5.69
C LEU A 397 -31.99 -4.32 -6.90
N PRO A 398 -31.09 -4.82 -7.77
CA PRO A 398 -31.49 -5.74 -8.83
C PRO A 398 -32.15 -6.97 -8.22
N LYS A 399 -33.15 -7.54 -8.91
CA LYS A 399 -33.80 -8.77 -8.46
C LYS A 399 -33.09 -9.95 -9.08
N SER A 400 -32.38 -10.72 -8.25
CA SER A 400 -31.83 -12.01 -8.62
C SER A 400 -32.48 -13.11 -7.80
N ASN A 401 -32.71 -14.27 -8.42
CA ASN A 401 -33.18 -15.48 -7.73
C ASN A 401 -32.03 -16.44 -7.37
N PHE A 402 -30.78 -15.98 -7.46
CA PHE A 402 -29.61 -16.79 -7.15
C PHE A 402 -29.32 -16.83 -5.65
N ASN A 403 -29.14 -18.05 -5.13
CA ASN A 403 -28.65 -18.32 -3.79
C ASN A 403 -27.16 -18.67 -3.86
N VAL A 404 -26.31 -17.89 -3.20
CA VAL A 404 -24.86 -18.08 -3.19
C VAL A 404 -24.42 -18.51 -1.80
N ALA A 405 -23.69 -19.63 -1.72
CA ALA A 405 -23.15 -20.13 -0.46
C ALA A 405 -21.66 -19.79 -0.30
N VAL A 406 -21.29 -19.30 0.88
CA VAL A 406 -19.92 -18.97 1.26
C VAL A 406 -19.48 -19.87 2.41
N LEU A 407 -18.26 -20.42 2.31
CA LEU A 407 -17.70 -21.30 3.33
C LEU A 407 -16.19 -21.19 3.43
N ASN A 408 -15.67 -21.49 4.63
CA ASN A 408 -14.24 -21.50 4.90
C ASN A 408 -13.70 -22.94 4.99
N VAL A 409 -12.56 -23.20 4.32
CA VAL A 409 -11.97 -24.55 4.23
C VAL A 409 -10.46 -24.49 4.46
N GLY A 410 -9.95 -25.46 5.21
CA GLY A 410 -8.54 -25.54 5.61
C GLY A 410 -8.27 -25.01 7.01
N ALA A 411 -7.01 -24.67 7.30
CA ALA A 411 -6.60 -24.07 8.55
C ALA A 411 -7.08 -22.60 8.65
N PRO A 412 -7.34 -22.06 9.86
CA PRO A 412 -7.68 -20.65 10.02
C PRO A 412 -6.57 -19.74 9.47
N ALA A 413 -6.97 -18.73 8.70
CA ALA A 413 -6.08 -17.69 8.19
C ALA A 413 -6.66 -16.30 8.48
N ALA A 414 -5.80 -15.34 8.83
CA ALA A 414 -6.21 -13.94 8.93
C ALA A 414 -6.73 -13.44 7.58
N GLY A 415 -7.82 -12.68 7.61
CA GLY A 415 -8.51 -12.19 6.40
C GLY A 415 -9.70 -13.03 5.94
N MET A 416 -9.90 -14.26 6.44
CA MET A 416 -11.08 -15.07 6.09
C MET A 416 -12.40 -14.34 6.40
N ASN A 417 -12.52 -13.73 7.58
CA ASN A 417 -13.73 -13.00 7.97
C ASN A 417 -13.98 -11.74 7.12
N ALA A 418 -12.91 -11.02 6.75
CA ALA A 418 -12.99 -9.88 5.85
C ALA A 418 -13.47 -10.29 4.46
N ALA A 419 -12.98 -11.42 3.93
CA ALA A 419 -13.41 -11.98 2.66
C ALA A 419 -14.88 -12.42 2.68
N VAL A 420 -15.33 -13.11 3.75
CA VAL A 420 -16.74 -13.47 3.93
C VAL A 420 -17.61 -12.21 3.98
N ARG A 421 -17.21 -11.19 4.76
CA ARG A 421 -17.92 -9.90 4.82
C ARG A 421 -18.07 -9.28 3.44
N SER A 422 -17.00 -9.27 2.66
CA SER A 422 -17.00 -8.71 1.31
C SER A 422 -17.96 -9.46 0.39
N ALA A 423 -17.82 -10.79 0.33
CA ALA A 423 -18.67 -11.65 -0.48
C ALA A 423 -20.16 -11.50 -0.17
N VAL A 424 -20.51 -11.50 1.12
CA VAL A 424 -21.90 -11.34 1.57
C VAL A 424 -22.46 -9.97 1.18
N ARG A 425 -21.73 -8.88 1.42
CA ARG A 425 -22.22 -7.53 1.11
C ARG A 425 -22.35 -7.30 -0.40
N VAL A 426 -21.37 -7.71 -1.18
CA VAL A 426 -21.42 -7.59 -2.65
C VAL A 426 -22.57 -8.43 -3.21
N GLY A 427 -22.71 -9.69 -2.77
CA GLY A 427 -23.80 -10.54 -3.24
C GLY A 427 -25.19 -9.98 -2.93
N ILE A 428 -25.39 -9.39 -1.74
CA ILE A 428 -26.64 -8.69 -1.39
C ILE A 428 -26.87 -7.46 -2.28
N THR A 429 -25.81 -6.68 -2.56
CA THR A 429 -25.91 -5.50 -3.44
C THR A 429 -26.27 -5.90 -4.89
N GLU A 430 -25.85 -7.08 -5.34
CA GLU A 430 -26.24 -7.67 -6.63
C GLU A 430 -27.59 -8.42 -6.58
N GLY A 431 -28.30 -8.36 -5.45
CA GLY A 431 -29.63 -8.94 -5.30
C GLY A 431 -29.65 -10.46 -5.10
N HIS A 432 -28.52 -11.07 -4.77
CA HIS A 432 -28.43 -12.49 -4.45
C HIS A 432 -28.83 -12.74 -2.98
N LYS A 433 -29.36 -13.94 -2.71
CA LYS A 433 -29.50 -14.44 -1.34
C LYS A 433 -28.22 -15.12 -0.90
N MET A 434 -27.67 -14.68 0.22
CA MET A 434 -26.39 -15.18 0.71
C MET A 434 -26.59 -16.21 1.81
N PHE A 435 -25.88 -17.32 1.70
CA PHE A 435 -25.87 -18.40 2.69
C PHE A 435 -24.47 -18.58 3.24
N ALA A 436 -24.37 -18.73 4.56
CA ALA A 436 -23.14 -19.07 5.25
C ALA A 436 -23.18 -20.54 5.66
N VAL A 437 -22.18 -21.31 5.25
CA VAL A 437 -22.00 -22.70 5.67
C VAL A 437 -21.03 -22.73 6.84
N ILE A 438 -21.47 -23.33 7.95
CA ILE A 438 -20.70 -23.40 9.19
C ILE A 438 -19.80 -24.64 9.17
N ASP A 439 -18.58 -24.55 9.69
CA ASP A 439 -17.61 -25.66 9.82
C ASP A 439 -17.19 -26.34 8.49
N GLY A 440 -17.14 -25.59 7.39
CA GLY A 440 -16.70 -26.08 6.08
C GLY A 440 -17.57 -27.22 5.53
N PHE A 441 -16.97 -28.15 4.77
CA PHE A 441 -17.72 -29.25 4.15
C PHE A 441 -18.28 -30.27 5.13
N GLU A 442 -17.71 -30.39 6.33
CA GLU A 442 -18.26 -31.26 7.37
C GLU A 442 -19.60 -30.73 7.87
N GLY A 443 -19.70 -29.42 8.13
CA GLY A 443 -20.97 -28.83 8.51
C GLY A 443 -21.93 -28.69 7.33
N PHE A 444 -21.43 -28.52 6.10
CA PHE A 444 -22.24 -28.60 4.89
C PHE A 444 -22.96 -29.94 4.80
N ALA A 445 -22.24 -31.06 4.92
CA ALA A 445 -22.84 -32.40 4.89
C ALA A 445 -23.87 -32.66 6.01
N LYS A 446 -23.81 -31.88 7.10
CA LYS A 446 -24.75 -31.92 8.23
C LYS A 446 -25.90 -30.92 8.11
N GLY A 447 -25.98 -30.17 7.01
CA GLY A 447 -27.01 -29.14 6.79
C GLY A 447 -26.86 -27.90 7.66
N LYS A 448 -25.65 -27.61 8.17
CA LYS A 448 -25.38 -26.38 8.96
C LYS A 448 -25.24 -25.16 8.03
N ILE A 449 -26.33 -24.79 7.38
CA ILE A 449 -26.42 -23.69 6.43
C ILE A 449 -27.39 -22.67 6.99
N LYS A 450 -27.01 -21.38 7.02
CA LYS A 450 -27.92 -20.30 7.42
C LYS A 450 -27.90 -19.19 6.39
N GLU A 451 -29.04 -18.53 6.19
CA GLU A 451 -29.08 -17.26 5.47
C GLU A 451 -28.35 -16.18 6.27
N ILE A 452 -27.52 -15.38 5.58
CA ILE A 452 -26.70 -14.34 6.19
C ILE A 452 -27.00 -12.97 5.57
N ASN A 453 -27.24 -11.98 6.43
CA ASN A 453 -27.68 -10.65 6.04
C ASN A 453 -26.55 -9.62 6.18
N TRP A 454 -26.79 -8.42 5.62
CA TRP A 454 -25.85 -7.29 5.65
C TRP A 454 -25.34 -6.94 7.06
N GLY A 455 -26.24 -6.99 8.05
CA GLY A 455 -25.94 -6.68 9.44
C GLY A 455 -25.11 -7.75 10.15
N ASP A 456 -25.22 -9.01 9.73
CA ASP A 456 -24.57 -10.15 10.40
C ASP A 456 -23.04 -10.13 10.26
N VAL A 457 -22.55 -9.57 9.15
CA VAL A 457 -21.11 -9.44 8.85
C VAL A 457 -20.52 -8.08 9.24
N GLY A 458 -21.27 -7.28 10.00
CA GLY A 458 -20.80 -5.99 10.52
C GLY A 458 -19.63 -6.17 11.49
N GLY A 459 -18.52 -5.44 11.26
CA GLY A 459 -17.34 -5.46 12.14
C GLY A 459 -16.38 -6.64 11.95
N TRP A 460 -16.58 -7.47 10.91
CA TRP A 460 -15.75 -8.66 10.66
C TRP A 460 -14.39 -8.35 10.02
N THR A 461 -14.15 -7.12 9.55
CA THR A 461 -12.94 -6.77 8.78
C THR A 461 -11.65 -7.02 9.55
N GLY A 462 -11.57 -6.55 10.81
CA GLY A 462 -10.39 -6.71 11.67
C GLY A 462 -10.36 -8.00 12.51
N GLN A 463 -11.31 -8.92 12.30
CA GLN A 463 -11.40 -10.14 13.13
C GLN A 463 -10.53 -11.27 12.57
N GLY A 464 -9.59 -11.76 13.38
CA GLY A 464 -8.77 -12.93 13.06
C GLY A 464 -9.56 -14.26 13.05
N GLY A 465 -8.92 -15.32 12.53
CA GLY A 465 -9.50 -16.66 12.49
C GLY A 465 -10.69 -16.80 11.52
N SER A 466 -11.66 -17.65 11.86
CA SER A 466 -12.87 -17.91 11.06
C SER A 466 -14.11 -17.94 11.95
N ILE A 467 -15.01 -16.96 11.81
CA ILE A 467 -16.29 -16.88 12.53
C ILE A 467 -17.27 -17.95 12.04
N LEU A 468 -17.22 -18.29 10.75
CA LEU A 468 -18.00 -19.41 10.19
C LEU A 468 -17.49 -20.79 10.66
N GLY A 469 -16.32 -20.85 11.30
CA GLY A 469 -15.60 -22.09 11.50
C GLY A 469 -14.90 -22.54 10.21
N THR A 470 -13.83 -23.31 10.34
CA THR A 470 -13.11 -23.89 9.19
C THR A 470 -12.55 -25.25 9.57
N LYS A 471 -12.53 -26.17 8.60
CA LYS A 471 -12.04 -27.54 8.77
C LYS A 471 -11.24 -27.95 7.53
N ARG A 472 -10.26 -28.82 7.73
CA ARG A 472 -9.46 -29.44 6.65
C ARG A 472 -10.19 -30.61 5.95
N THR A 473 -11.39 -30.96 6.42
CA THR A 473 -12.16 -32.08 5.92
C THR A 473 -12.58 -31.85 4.46
N LEU A 474 -12.22 -32.78 3.58
CA LEU A 474 -12.54 -32.77 2.15
C LEU A 474 -13.97 -33.31 1.89
N PRO A 475 -14.62 -32.90 0.79
CA PRO A 475 -16.01 -33.26 0.50
C PRO A 475 -16.18 -34.71 -0.01
N GLY A 476 -15.13 -35.38 -0.47
CA GLY A 476 -15.22 -36.68 -1.18
C GLY A 476 -16.04 -37.78 -0.49
N LYS A 477 -16.00 -37.87 0.84
CA LYS A 477 -16.78 -38.86 1.61
C LYS A 477 -18.25 -38.48 1.81
N PHE A 478 -18.62 -37.25 1.49
CA PHE A 478 -19.92 -36.66 1.83
C PHE A 478 -20.64 -36.06 0.62
N LEU A 479 -20.16 -36.32 -0.61
CA LEU A 479 -20.66 -35.71 -1.84
C LEU A 479 -22.19 -35.83 -1.99
N GLU A 480 -22.76 -37.01 -1.74
CA GLU A 480 -24.20 -37.22 -1.85
C GLU A 480 -25.00 -36.34 -0.87
N LYS A 481 -24.55 -36.24 0.38
CA LYS A 481 -25.17 -35.38 1.40
C LYS A 481 -25.02 -33.90 1.05
N ILE A 482 -23.86 -33.50 0.54
CA ILE A 482 -23.63 -32.10 0.13
C ILE A 482 -24.54 -31.75 -1.04
N ALA A 483 -24.67 -32.62 -2.04
CA ALA A 483 -25.59 -32.43 -3.16
C ALA A 483 -27.05 -32.32 -2.69
N GLU A 484 -27.49 -33.17 -1.76
CA GLU A 484 -28.82 -33.06 -1.14
C GLU A 484 -29.05 -31.69 -0.47
N GLN A 485 -28.05 -31.18 0.26
CA GLN A 485 -28.14 -29.87 0.90
C GLN A 485 -28.14 -28.72 -0.11
N MET A 486 -27.38 -28.82 -1.20
CA MET A 486 -27.43 -27.85 -2.30
C MET A 486 -28.80 -27.81 -2.96
N ARG A 487 -29.42 -28.98 -3.20
CA ARG A 487 -30.78 -29.08 -3.72
C ARG A 487 -31.81 -28.47 -2.77
N THR A 488 -31.73 -28.83 -1.49
CA THR A 488 -32.68 -28.38 -0.45
C THR A 488 -32.67 -26.86 -0.28
N ASN A 489 -31.49 -26.25 -0.33
CA ASN A 489 -31.31 -24.80 -0.17
C ASN A 489 -31.27 -24.05 -1.52
N ASN A 490 -31.48 -24.76 -2.64
CA ASN A 490 -31.41 -24.23 -4.00
C ASN A 490 -30.12 -23.42 -4.26
N ILE A 491 -28.96 -23.93 -3.85
CA ILE A 491 -27.67 -23.21 -3.98
C ILE A 491 -27.26 -23.19 -5.45
N ASN A 492 -27.05 -21.98 -5.99
CA ASN A 492 -26.73 -21.75 -7.39
C ASN A 492 -25.28 -21.36 -7.65
N ALA A 493 -24.50 -21.06 -6.62
CA ALA A 493 -23.06 -20.85 -6.71
C ALA A 493 -22.38 -21.09 -5.35
N LEU A 494 -21.10 -21.49 -5.39
CA LEU A 494 -20.30 -21.76 -4.20
C LEU A 494 -19.01 -20.93 -4.21
N MET A 495 -18.75 -20.23 -3.11
CA MET A 495 -17.50 -19.48 -2.90
C MET A 495 -16.75 -20.06 -1.71
N VAL A 496 -15.64 -20.75 -2.00
CA VAL A 496 -14.76 -21.36 -1.00
C VAL A 496 -13.63 -20.40 -0.66
N ILE A 497 -13.47 -20.05 0.61
CA ILE A 497 -12.34 -19.27 1.09
C ILE A 497 -11.41 -20.21 1.86
N GLY A 498 -10.22 -20.47 1.35
CA GLY A 498 -9.39 -21.50 1.94
C GLY A 498 -8.02 -21.72 1.33
N GLY A 499 -7.26 -22.59 1.98
CA GLY A 499 -5.94 -23.03 1.53
C GLY A 499 -6.01 -24.20 0.55
N PHE A 500 -4.96 -25.01 0.52
CA PHE A 500 -4.83 -26.15 -0.40
C PHE A 500 -6.01 -27.13 -0.31
N GLU A 501 -6.51 -27.41 0.90
CA GLU A 501 -7.70 -28.25 1.07
C GLU A 501 -8.96 -27.62 0.42
N GLY A 502 -9.05 -26.30 0.36
CA GLY A 502 -10.11 -25.59 -0.37
C GLY A 502 -10.01 -25.81 -1.89
N TYR A 503 -8.80 -25.71 -2.44
CA TYR A 503 -8.54 -26.02 -3.86
C TYR A 503 -8.88 -27.46 -4.20
N GLU A 504 -8.38 -28.41 -3.42
CA GLU A 504 -8.65 -29.84 -3.61
C GLU A 504 -10.14 -30.14 -3.49
N SER A 505 -10.84 -29.49 -2.57
CA SER A 505 -12.29 -29.66 -2.43
C SER A 505 -13.06 -29.20 -3.67
N CYS A 506 -12.67 -28.07 -4.28
CA CYS A 506 -13.27 -27.60 -5.53
C CYS A 506 -13.01 -28.58 -6.69
N LEU A 507 -11.82 -29.20 -6.74
CA LEU A 507 -11.50 -30.21 -7.74
C LEU A 507 -12.39 -31.45 -7.58
N GLN A 508 -12.57 -31.95 -6.36
CA GLN A 508 -13.44 -33.09 -6.08
C GLN A 508 -14.91 -32.81 -6.43
N ILE A 509 -15.39 -31.59 -6.19
CA ILE A 509 -16.75 -31.15 -6.61
C ILE A 509 -16.85 -31.13 -8.14
N TYR A 510 -15.83 -30.60 -8.82
CA TYR A 510 -15.78 -30.55 -10.28
C TYR A 510 -15.82 -31.95 -10.91
N GLU A 511 -15.01 -32.89 -10.42
CA GLU A 511 -15.01 -34.29 -10.89
C GLU A 511 -16.36 -34.98 -10.64
N ALA A 512 -17.03 -34.63 -9.53
CA ALA A 512 -18.31 -35.18 -9.15
C ALA A 512 -19.51 -34.65 -9.97
N ARG A 513 -19.33 -33.61 -10.82
CA ARG A 513 -20.38 -33.05 -11.69
C ARG A 513 -21.01 -34.09 -12.64
N SER A 514 -20.24 -35.10 -13.02
CA SER A 514 -20.73 -36.20 -13.85
C SER A 514 -21.79 -37.08 -13.16
N ARG A 515 -21.85 -37.04 -11.82
CA ARG A 515 -22.74 -37.86 -11.00
C ARG A 515 -23.84 -37.08 -10.30
N PHE A 516 -23.60 -35.80 -9.99
CA PHE A 516 -24.52 -34.95 -9.26
C PHE A 516 -24.71 -33.63 -10.03
N GLU A 517 -25.93 -33.40 -10.52
CA GLU A 517 -26.29 -32.19 -11.27
C GLU A 517 -26.19 -30.93 -10.40
N GLU A 518 -26.36 -31.06 -9.08
CA GLU A 518 -26.26 -29.96 -8.12
C GLU A 518 -24.86 -29.32 -8.10
N PHE A 519 -23.82 -30.05 -8.49
CA PHE A 519 -22.46 -29.53 -8.58
C PHE A 519 -22.17 -28.79 -9.89
N CYS A 520 -23.10 -28.82 -10.86
CA CYS A 520 -23.02 -28.11 -12.14
C CYS A 520 -23.33 -26.60 -12.00
N VAL A 521 -22.88 -26.01 -10.89
CA VAL A 521 -22.97 -24.58 -10.58
C VAL A 521 -21.58 -23.93 -10.60
N PRO A 522 -21.47 -22.61 -10.75
CA PRO A 522 -20.20 -21.91 -10.58
C PRO A 522 -19.60 -22.16 -9.19
N VAL A 523 -18.34 -22.57 -9.15
CA VAL A 523 -17.57 -22.76 -7.91
C VAL A 523 -16.27 -21.97 -8.06
N CYS A 524 -15.97 -21.11 -7.09
CA CYS A 524 -14.71 -20.38 -7.04
C CYS A 524 -14.00 -20.61 -5.71
N VAL A 525 -12.66 -20.55 -5.75
CA VAL A 525 -11.81 -20.60 -4.56
C VAL A 525 -11.04 -19.29 -4.42
N VAL A 526 -11.05 -18.72 -3.22
CA VAL A 526 -10.22 -17.57 -2.86
C VAL A 526 -9.12 -18.05 -1.93
N PRO A 527 -7.83 -17.87 -2.28
CA PRO A 527 -6.72 -18.41 -1.52
C PRO A 527 -6.57 -17.72 -0.16
N ALA A 528 -6.72 -18.49 0.92
CA ALA A 528 -6.58 -18.06 2.30
C ALA A 528 -5.76 -19.09 3.10
N THR A 529 -4.47 -18.80 3.27
CA THR A 529 -3.52 -19.66 3.98
C THR A 529 -2.30 -18.85 4.39
N LEU A 530 -1.69 -19.20 5.52
CA LEU A 530 -0.41 -18.62 5.94
C LEU A 530 0.75 -19.09 5.07
N SER A 531 0.63 -20.28 4.47
CA SER A 531 1.72 -20.97 3.76
C SER A 531 1.97 -20.47 2.34
N ASN A 532 1.05 -19.69 1.77
CA ASN A 532 1.09 -19.25 0.37
C ASN A 532 1.39 -20.38 -0.64
N ASN A 533 0.75 -21.53 -0.45
CA ASN A 533 1.00 -22.76 -1.20
C ASN A 533 -0.14 -23.12 -2.17
N MET A 534 -0.96 -22.13 -2.54
CA MET A 534 -2.11 -22.32 -3.41
C MET A 534 -1.70 -22.20 -4.89
N PRO A 535 -1.88 -23.26 -5.70
CA PRO A 535 -1.59 -23.18 -7.12
C PRO A 535 -2.43 -22.09 -7.81
N GLY A 536 -1.80 -21.32 -8.69
CA GLY A 536 -2.46 -20.27 -9.49
C GLY A 536 -2.60 -18.91 -8.81
N SER A 537 -2.04 -18.72 -7.61
CA SER A 537 -1.96 -17.40 -6.96
C SER A 537 -0.59 -17.17 -6.35
N ASP A 538 0.01 -16.01 -6.62
CA ASP A 538 1.30 -15.61 -6.04
C ASP A 538 1.17 -15.19 -4.57
N LEU A 539 -0.07 -14.87 -4.13
CA LEU A 539 -0.39 -14.40 -2.79
C LEU A 539 -1.60 -15.13 -2.22
N SER A 540 -1.62 -15.29 -0.91
CA SER A 540 -2.77 -15.82 -0.16
C SER A 540 -3.08 -14.93 1.04
N MET A 541 -4.37 -14.78 1.35
CA MET A 541 -4.79 -14.06 2.54
C MET A 541 -4.22 -14.74 3.79
N GLY A 542 -3.63 -13.94 4.68
CA GLY A 542 -2.96 -14.39 5.91
C GLY A 542 -1.45 -14.56 5.77
N GLY A 543 -0.89 -14.64 4.56
CA GLY A 543 0.56 -14.73 4.35
C GLY A 543 1.31 -13.50 4.88
N ASP A 544 0.80 -12.30 4.58
CA ASP A 544 1.39 -11.05 5.09
C ASP A 544 1.31 -10.93 6.62
N THR A 545 0.16 -11.28 7.22
CA THR A 545 0.01 -11.32 8.68
C THR A 545 1.04 -12.25 9.33
N ALA A 546 1.26 -13.45 8.74
CA ALA A 546 2.27 -14.38 9.24
C ALA A 546 3.68 -13.80 9.14
N LEU A 547 4.02 -13.13 8.04
CA LEU A 547 5.32 -12.49 7.85
C LEU A 547 5.55 -11.37 8.87
N ASN A 548 4.55 -10.53 9.14
CA ASN A 548 4.68 -9.47 10.14
C ASN A 548 4.88 -10.04 11.56
N VAL A 549 4.19 -11.13 11.93
CA VAL A 549 4.42 -11.83 13.21
C VAL A 549 5.82 -12.43 13.29
N ILE A 550 6.30 -13.07 12.22
CA ILE A 550 7.67 -13.61 12.15
C ILE A 550 8.68 -12.47 12.32
N VAL A 551 8.46 -11.37 11.62
CA VAL A 551 9.32 -10.19 11.70
C VAL A 551 9.34 -9.64 13.13
N GLU A 552 8.19 -9.53 13.81
CA GLU A 552 8.11 -9.06 15.19
C GLU A 552 8.88 -9.97 16.17
N ILE A 553 8.78 -11.29 16.02
CA ILE A 553 9.47 -12.27 16.89
C ILE A 553 10.99 -12.26 16.68
N LEU A 554 11.46 -11.94 15.48
CA LEU A 554 12.89 -11.92 15.14
C LEU A 554 13.60 -10.61 15.56
N LEU A 555 12.86 -9.61 16.03
CA LEU A 555 13.38 -8.34 16.55
C LEU A 555 13.63 -8.41 18.04
#